data_AF-A0A8T1QFS4-F1
#
_entry.id   AF-A0A8T1QFS4-F1
#
_cell.length_a   1.000
_cell.length_b   1.000
_cell.length_c   1.000
_cell.angle_alpha   90.00
_cell.angle_beta   90.00
_cell.angle_gamma   90.00
#
_symmetry.space_group_name_H-M   'P 1'
#
loop_
_entity.id
_entity.type
_entity.pdbx_description
1 polymer ?
#
loop_
_entity_poly.entity_id
_entity_poly.type
_entity_poly.pdbx_seq_one_letter_code
_entity_poly.pdbx_strand_id
1 'polypeptide(L)'
;MCMKHENGNFKGSLLGIIGTVTLAGTVTATQKMWRSLQALGAIAFAYSFSIILIEIQDTIRSPPAEHKTMKKPTLFSIAVTTVFYMLCGAMGHAAFGDEAPGNLLTGFGFYNPYWLLDIANVAIGVHLVGAYQVFCQPSFAFIEKWSARKWAKSNFVTAEYDIPIPFFCIYQLNFFRLIWRTIFVILTTLISMLMPFFNDVVGILGAFGFWPLTVFFPIEMYISQKKIARWTSRWIGLQMISMTCLCISIVAAVGSFAGVVLDLKTYKPFKTSY
;
A
#
# COMPACT_ATOMS: atom_id res chain seq x y z
N MET A 1 -12.38 19.00 -16.96
CA MET A 1 -12.19 19.22 -18.41
C MET A 1 -11.31 18.06 -18.88
N CYS A 2 -11.74 17.00 -19.57
CA CYS A 2 -12.87 16.73 -20.44
C CYS A 2 -13.57 15.43 -20.03
N MET A 3 -14.88 15.49 -19.75
CA MET A 3 -15.77 14.31 -19.75
C MET A 3 -16.78 14.49 -20.89
N LYS A 4 -16.29 14.52 -22.12
CA LYS A 4 -17.14 14.39 -23.32
C LYS A 4 -16.42 13.50 -24.31
N HIS A 5 -16.70 12.20 -24.24
CA HIS A 5 -16.67 11.34 -25.41
C HIS A 5 -18.13 11.04 -25.79
N GLU A 6 -18.39 11.01 -27.09
CA GLU A 6 -19.63 11.17 -27.86
C GLU A 6 -20.99 10.57 -27.43
N ASN A 7 -21.15 9.84 -26.31
CA ASN A 7 -22.40 9.11 -26.04
C ASN A 7 -23.24 9.50 -24.81
N GLY A 8 -22.92 10.57 -24.08
CA GLY A 8 -23.83 11.21 -23.10
C GLY A 8 -24.36 10.36 -21.92
N ASN A 9 -24.07 9.06 -21.86
CA ASN A 9 -24.65 8.12 -20.91
C ASN A 9 -23.61 7.61 -19.90
N PHE A 10 -23.99 7.64 -18.62
CA PHE A 10 -23.24 6.99 -17.54
C PHE A 10 -23.27 5.47 -17.73
N LYS A 11 -22.09 4.82 -17.68
CA LYS A 11 -21.95 3.37 -17.91
C LYS A 11 -22.05 2.51 -16.63
N GLY A 12 -22.21 3.13 -15.46
CA GLY A 12 -22.23 2.42 -14.17
C GLY A 12 -23.57 1.71 -13.90
N SER A 13 -23.52 0.44 -13.52
CA SER A 13 -24.67 -0.34 -13.06
C SER A 13 -24.74 -0.37 -11.53
N LEU A 14 -25.93 -0.15 -10.95
CA LEU A 14 -26.16 -0.28 -9.50
C LEU A 14 -25.96 -1.72 -8.99
N LEU A 15 -26.11 -2.72 -9.87
CA LEU A 15 -25.95 -4.13 -9.52
C LEU A 15 -24.49 -4.62 -9.67
N GLY A 16 -23.60 -3.77 -10.20
CA GLY A 16 -22.18 -4.06 -10.43
C GLY A 16 -21.92 -5.16 -11.46
N ILE A 17 -20.73 -5.75 -11.41
CA ILE A 17 -20.13 -6.56 -12.49
C ILE A 17 -20.69 -7.99 -12.71
N ILE A 18 -21.85 -8.36 -12.17
CA ILE A 18 -22.35 -9.75 -12.36
C ILE A 18 -22.74 -9.95 -13.83
N GLY A 19 -22.17 -10.96 -14.48
CA GLY A 19 -22.47 -11.25 -15.89
C GLY A 19 -21.68 -10.41 -16.90
N THR A 20 -20.78 -9.54 -16.46
CA THR A 20 -19.89 -8.79 -17.37
C THR A 20 -18.96 -9.76 -18.09
N VAL A 21 -18.92 -9.68 -19.42
CA VAL A 21 -17.96 -10.44 -20.22
C VAL A 21 -16.62 -9.72 -20.18
N THR A 22 -15.65 -10.32 -19.51
CA THR A 22 -14.25 -9.87 -19.54
C THR A 22 -13.46 -10.72 -20.52
N LEU A 23 -12.22 -10.31 -20.81
CA LEU A 23 -11.25 -11.14 -21.56
C LEU A 23 -11.03 -12.54 -20.92
N ALA A 24 -11.33 -12.70 -19.63
CA ALA A 24 -11.25 -13.95 -18.88
C ALA A 24 -12.58 -14.73 -18.77
N GLY A 25 -13.64 -14.26 -19.46
CA GLY A 25 -14.99 -14.85 -19.41
C GLY A 25 -15.99 -14.01 -18.61
N THR A 26 -17.19 -14.56 -18.41
CA THR A 26 -18.27 -13.92 -17.64
C THR A 26 -17.96 -13.94 -16.14
N VAL A 27 -18.08 -12.77 -15.50
CA VAL A 27 -17.85 -12.66 -14.05
C VAL A 27 -18.98 -13.35 -13.29
N THR A 28 -18.61 -14.37 -12.53
CA THR A 28 -19.53 -15.12 -11.66
C THR A 28 -19.83 -14.36 -10.36
N ALA A 29 -20.94 -14.72 -9.70
CA ALA A 29 -21.29 -14.16 -8.39
C ALA A 29 -20.16 -14.37 -7.35
N THR A 30 -19.49 -15.52 -7.39
CA THR A 30 -18.38 -15.85 -6.48
C THR A 30 -17.15 -14.97 -6.73
N GLN A 31 -16.79 -14.73 -8.00
CA GLN A 31 -15.69 -13.81 -8.33
C GLN A 31 -15.99 -12.37 -7.92
N LYS A 32 -17.24 -11.92 -8.10
CA LYS A 32 -17.66 -10.61 -7.59
C LYS A 32 -17.50 -10.54 -6.07
N MET A 33 -17.93 -11.57 -5.35
CA MET A 33 -17.76 -11.63 -3.90
C MET A 33 -16.28 -11.51 -3.52
N TRP A 34 -15.37 -12.30 -4.12
CA TRP A 34 -13.94 -12.21 -3.83
C TRP A 34 -13.35 -10.82 -4.08
N ARG A 35 -13.69 -10.20 -5.21
CA ARG A 35 -13.27 -8.83 -5.54
C ARG A 35 -13.80 -7.80 -4.55
N SER A 36 -15.04 -7.92 -4.10
CA SER A 36 -15.60 -7.04 -3.06
C SER A 36 -14.86 -7.18 -1.73
N LEU A 37 -14.52 -8.41 -1.33
CA LEU A 37 -13.78 -8.65 -0.09
C LEU A 37 -12.34 -8.12 -0.18
N GLN A 38 -11.67 -8.37 -1.29
CA GLN A 38 -10.36 -7.82 -1.60
C GLN A 38 -10.36 -6.28 -1.57
N ALA A 39 -11.40 -5.64 -2.09
CA ALA A 39 -11.53 -4.18 -2.06
C ALA A 39 -11.53 -3.62 -0.64
N LEU A 40 -12.06 -4.33 0.36
CA LEU A 40 -11.94 -3.94 1.77
C LEU A 40 -10.47 -3.90 2.21
N GLY A 41 -9.66 -4.88 1.79
CA GLY A 41 -8.22 -4.89 2.04
C GLY A 41 -7.51 -3.73 1.37
N ALA A 42 -7.86 -3.42 0.11
CA ALA A 42 -7.29 -2.28 -0.60
C ALA A 42 -7.63 -0.94 0.06
N ILE A 43 -8.87 -0.76 0.54
CA ILE A 43 -9.27 0.41 1.34
C ILE A 43 -8.46 0.47 2.63
N ALA A 44 -8.32 -0.64 3.35
CA ALA A 44 -7.56 -0.71 4.60
C ALA A 44 -6.08 -0.33 4.39
N PHE A 45 -5.47 -0.82 3.31
CA PHE A 45 -4.12 -0.43 2.91
C PHE A 45 -4.04 1.07 2.60
N ALA A 46 -4.99 1.62 1.84
CA ALA A 46 -4.99 3.03 1.43
C ALA A 46 -5.06 4.03 2.61
N TYR A 47 -5.57 3.60 3.77
CA TYR A 47 -5.61 4.40 5.00
C TYR A 47 -4.57 3.98 6.06
N SER A 48 -3.58 3.15 5.70
CA SER A 48 -2.53 2.68 6.63
C SER A 48 -1.40 3.71 6.83
N PHE A 49 -1.74 4.96 7.14
CA PHE A 49 -0.77 6.05 7.33
C PHE A 49 -0.20 6.14 8.77
N SER A 50 -0.75 5.37 9.71
CA SER A 50 -0.40 5.47 11.15
C SER A 50 1.08 5.21 11.44
N ILE A 51 1.74 4.37 10.64
CA ILE A 51 3.17 4.05 10.78
C ILE A 51 4.02 5.32 10.54
N ILE A 52 3.75 6.02 9.43
CA ILE A 52 4.44 7.26 9.06
C ILE A 52 4.04 8.41 10.00
N LEU A 53 2.79 8.42 10.48
CA LEU A 53 2.32 9.47 11.39
C LEU A 53 3.19 9.58 12.64
N ILE A 54 3.66 8.46 13.19
CA ILE A 54 4.51 8.44 14.38
C ILE A 54 5.89 9.05 14.06
N GLU A 55 6.48 8.71 12.92
CA GLU A 55 7.76 9.30 12.48
C GLU A 55 7.64 10.80 12.25
N ILE A 56 6.54 11.26 11.62
CA ILE A 56 6.27 12.70 11.47
C ILE A 56 6.14 13.36 12.84
N GLN A 57 5.38 12.76 13.76
CA GLN A 57 5.19 13.29 15.11
C GLN A 57 6.52 13.43 15.85
N ASP A 58 7.43 12.46 15.72
CA ASP A 58 8.75 12.50 16.37
C ASP A 58 9.63 13.66 15.89
N THR A 59 9.40 14.17 14.67
CA THR A 59 10.15 15.32 14.11
C THR A 59 9.54 16.68 14.44
N ILE A 60 8.32 16.72 14.98
CA ILE A 60 7.60 17.97 15.23
C ILE A 60 8.09 18.63 16.51
N ARG A 61 8.32 19.95 16.43
CA ARG A 61 8.75 20.74 17.59
C ARG A 61 7.66 20.76 18.67
N SER A 62 8.08 20.43 19.89
CA SER A 62 7.34 20.66 21.13
C SER A 62 8.00 21.76 21.96
N PRO A 63 7.23 22.59 22.71
CA PRO A 63 5.76 22.58 22.89
C PRO A 63 4.96 23.30 21.77
N PRO A 64 3.65 23.00 21.60
CA PRO A 64 2.81 22.06 22.37
C PRO A 64 2.97 20.60 21.91
N ALA A 65 2.47 19.65 22.72
CA ALA A 65 2.58 18.21 22.44
C ALA A 65 2.21 17.86 20.99
N GLU A 66 3.00 16.97 20.40
CA GLU A 66 3.05 16.61 18.98
C GLU A 66 1.67 16.15 18.48
N HIS A 67 0.98 15.30 19.27
CA HIS A 67 -0.37 14.82 18.96
C HIS A 67 -1.42 15.95 18.91
N LYS A 68 -1.22 17.05 19.65
CA LYS A 68 -2.12 18.22 19.60
C LYS A 68 -1.89 19.02 18.33
N THR A 69 -0.62 19.24 17.99
CA THR A 69 -0.22 19.92 16.74
C THR A 69 -0.69 19.13 15.53
N MET A 70 -0.54 17.80 15.54
CA MET A 70 -0.94 16.94 14.42
C MET A 70 -2.43 16.70 14.30
N LYS A 71 -3.25 17.02 15.30
CA LYS A 71 -4.69 16.76 15.24
C LYS A 71 -5.38 17.44 14.06
N LYS A 72 -5.10 18.73 13.82
CA LYS A 72 -5.73 19.49 12.72
C LYS A 72 -5.19 19.06 11.35
N PRO A 73 -3.86 18.98 11.13
CA PRO A 73 -3.31 18.51 9.85
C PRO A 73 -3.75 17.09 9.50
N THR A 74 -3.75 16.16 10.46
CA THR A 74 -4.20 14.78 10.22
C THR A 74 -5.67 14.72 9.83
N LEU A 75 -6.55 15.46 10.53
CA LEU A 75 -7.96 15.50 10.18
C LEU A 75 -8.19 16.06 8.77
N PHE A 76 -7.51 17.16 8.43
CA PHE A 76 -7.58 17.76 7.10
C PHE A 76 -7.06 16.80 6.02
N SER A 77 -5.92 16.16 6.26
CA SER A 77 -5.31 15.21 5.33
C SER A 77 -6.23 14.01 5.06
N ILE A 78 -6.84 13.44 6.11
CA ILE A 78 -7.80 12.33 5.96
C ILE A 78 -9.01 12.80 5.15
N ALA A 79 -9.58 13.96 5.47
CA ALA A 79 -10.75 14.48 4.76
C ALA A 79 -10.47 14.69 3.27
N VAL A 80 -9.36 15.35 2.94
CA VAL A 80 -8.94 15.58 1.55
C VAL A 80 -8.70 14.25 0.83
N THR A 81 -8.01 13.31 1.47
CA THR A 81 -7.72 11.98 0.91
C THR A 81 -9.01 11.19 0.66
N THR A 82 -9.96 11.19 1.60
CA THR A 82 -11.25 10.52 1.42
C THR A 82 -12.02 11.11 0.25
N VAL A 83 -12.11 12.44 0.16
CA VAL A 83 -12.79 13.10 -0.96
C VAL A 83 -12.12 12.74 -2.28
N PHE A 84 -10.79 12.80 -2.34
CA PHE A 84 -10.03 12.48 -3.54
C PHE A 84 -10.23 11.02 -3.98
N TYR A 85 -10.11 10.05 -3.07
CA TYR A 85 -10.33 8.63 -3.39
C TYR A 85 -11.76 8.36 -3.85
N MET A 86 -12.76 8.94 -3.18
CA MET A 86 -14.16 8.81 -3.57
C MET A 86 -14.42 9.42 -4.95
N LEU A 87 -13.84 10.60 -5.24
CA LEU A 87 -13.94 11.23 -6.55
C LEU A 87 -13.29 10.37 -7.64
N CYS A 88 -12.06 9.89 -7.43
CA CYS A 88 -11.38 9.00 -8.38
C CYS A 88 -12.15 7.70 -8.63
N GLY A 89 -12.66 7.06 -7.57
CA GLY A 89 -13.47 5.84 -7.68
C GLY A 89 -14.80 6.08 -8.40
N ALA A 90 -15.53 7.13 -8.03
CA ALA A 90 -16.82 7.45 -8.62
C ALA A 90 -16.69 7.91 -10.08
N MET A 91 -15.71 8.77 -10.40
CA MET A 91 -15.45 9.20 -11.78
C MET A 91 -14.92 8.06 -12.64
N GLY A 92 -14.03 7.22 -12.10
CA GLY A 92 -13.54 6.03 -12.79
C GLY A 92 -14.68 5.08 -13.13
N HIS A 93 -15.54 4.76 -12.16
CA HIS A 93 -16.70 3.91 -12.41
C HIS A 93 -17.74 4.58 -13.32
N ALA A 94 -17.95 5.90 -13.23
CA ALA A 94 -18.84 6.62 -14.14
C ALA A 94 -18.36 6.57 -15.60
N ALA A 95 -17.03 6.65 -15.81
CA ALA A 95 -16.41 6.65 -17.14
C ALA A 95 -16.31 5.25 -17.76
N PHE A 96 -15.88 4.25 -16.97
CA PHE A 96 -15.62 2.89 -17.45
C PHE A 96 -16.75 1.89 -17.16
N GLY A 97 -17.69 2.24 -16.29
CA GLY A 97 -18.77 1.37 -15.89
C GLY A 97 -18.27 0.09 -15.23
N ASP A 98 -18.91 -1.01 -15.60
CA ASP A 98 -18.57 -2.34 -15.11
C ASP A 98 -17.25 -2.91 -15.69
N GLU A 99 -16.69 -2.27 -16.70
CA GLU A 99 -15.38 -2.61 -17.30
C GLU A 99 -14.22 -1.87 -16.64
N ALA A 100 -14.46 -1.14 -15.54
CA ALA A 100 -13.41 -0.40 -14.85
C ALA A 100 -12.24 -1.33 -14.44
N PRO A 101 -11.02 -1.05 -14.89
CA PRO A 101 -9.85 -1.84 -14.53
C PRO A 101 -9.49 -1.60 -13.05
N GLY A 102 -8.93 -2.61 -12.38
CA GLY A 102 -8.47 -2.44 -11.00
C GLY A 102 -7.31 -1.44 -10.87
N ASN A 103 -6.47 -1.32 -11.90
CA ASN A 103 -5.55 -0.20 -12.07
C ASN A 103 -6.03 0.63 -13.28
N LEU A 104 -6.48 1.87 -13.02
CA LEU A 104 -6.97 2.77 -14.06
C LEU A 104 -5.93 2.98 -15.16
N LEU A 105 -4.64 2.97 -14.82
CA LEU A 105 -3.56 3.19 -15.78
C LEU A 105 -3.33 2.01 -16.74
N THR A 106 -3.72 0.80 -16.35
CA THR A 106 -3.59 -0.39 -17.22
C THR A 106 -4.79 -0.60 -18.14
N GLY A 107 -5.95 -0.03 -17.80
CA GLY A 107 -7.14 -0.13 -18.67
C GLY A 107 -7.26 0.99 -19.69
N PHE A 108 -6.26 1.87 -19.81
CA PHE A 108 -6.16 2.78 -20.96
C PHE A 108 -5.72 2.01 -22.21
N GLY A 109 -6.62 1.20 -22.76
CA GLY A 109 -6.59 0.77 -24.16
C GLY A 109 -7.05 1.88 -25.13
N PHE A 110 -7.04 3.15 -24.70
CA PHE A 110 -7.47 4.29 -25.52
C PHE A 110 -6.28 4.94 -26.22
N TYR A 111 -6.36 4.93 -27.54
CA TYR A 111 -5.34 5.31 -28.51
C TYR A 111 -5.08 6.83 -28.64
N ASN A 112 -5.56 7.70 -27.73
CA ASN A 112 -5.22 9.14 -27.75
C ASN A 112 -5.70 9.94 -26.52
N PRO A 113 -4.91 10.90 -25.99
CA PRO A 113 -3.52 11.15 -26.34
C PRO A 113 -2.53 10.45 -25.37
N TYR A 114 -1.54 9.75 -25.92
CA TYR A 114 -0.57 8.94 -25.17
C TYR A 114 0.27 9.74 -24.17
N TRP A 115 0.53 11.02 -24.44
CA TRP A 115 1.35 11.87 -23.58
C TRP A 115 0.77 11.97 -22.16
N LEU A 116 -0.55 11.90 -21.99
CA LEU A 116 -1.16 12.00 -20.65
C LEU A 116 -0.88 10.74 -19.82
N LEU A 117 -0.90 9.58 -20.46
CA LEU A 117 -0.52 8.31 -19.84
C LEU A 117 0.96 8.30 -19.48
N ASP A 118 1.82 8.79 -20.39
CA ASP A 118 3.26 8.88 -20.15
C ASP A 118 3.59 9.80 -18.98
N ILE A 119 2.98 10.99 -18.92
CA ILE A 119 3.17 11.91 -17.78
C ILE A 119 2.68 11.27 -16.48
N ALA A 120 1.53 10.59 -16.49
CA ALA A 120 1.02 9.90 -15.31
C ALA A 120 1.98 8.79 -14.82
N ASN A 121 2.51 7.99 -15.75
CA ASN A 121 3.49 6.95 -15.44
C ASN A 121 4.82 7.53 -14.92
N VAL A 122 5.30 8.64 -15.51
CA VAL A 122 6.49 9.36 -15.02
C VAL A 122 6.26 9.90 -13.61
N ALA A 123 5.11 10.52 -13.34
CA ALA A 123 4.77 11.03 -12.01
C ALA A 123 4.72 9.90 -10.97
N ILE A 124 4.15 8.75 -11.32
CA ILE A 124 4.18 7.56 -10.46
C ILE A 124 5.60 7.06 -10.25
N GLY A 125 6.43 7.02 -11.29
CA GLY A 125 7.84 6.64 -11.18
C GLY A 125 8.58 7.54 -10.19
N VAL A 126 8.47 8.86 -10.34
CA VAL A 126 9.09 9.84 -9.44
C VAL A 126 8.61 9.66 -7.99
N HIS A 127 7.30 9.51 -7.80
CA HIS A 127 6.70 9.30 -6.49
C HIS A 127 7.20 7.99 -5.84
N LEU A 128 7.16 6.88 -6.58
CA LEU A 128 7.54 5.55 -6.07
C LEU A 128 9.02 5.45 -5.76
N VAL A 129 9.89 6.12 -6.52
CA VAL A 129 11.33 6.18 -6.20
C VAL A 129 11.53 6.85 -4.84
N GLY A 130 10.87 7.98 -4.58
CA GLY A 130 10.92 8.64 -3.28
C GLY A 130 10.37 7.78 -2.15
N ALA A 131 9.19 7.17 -2.36
CA ALA A 131 8.58 6.28 -1.39
C ALA A 131 9.48 5.07 -1.07
N TYR A 132 10.05 4.41 -2.08
CA TYR A 132 10.95 3.27 -1.92
C TYR A 132 12.14 3.62 -1.04
N GLN A 133 12.76 4.79 -1.25
CA GLN A 133 13.88 5.24 -0.43
C GLN A 133 13.49 5.35 1.05
N VAL A 134 12.36 6.00 1.35
CA VAL A 134 11.89 6.19 2.73
C VAL A 134 11.53 4.85 3.38
N PHE A 135 10.76 4.01 2.71
CA PHE A 135 10.31 2.72 3.27
C PHE A 135 11.43 1.69 3.46
N CYS A 136 12.48 1.73 2.65
CA CYS A 136 13.61 0.81 2.81
C CYS A 136 14.56 1.21 3.96
N GLN A 137 14.63 2.50 4.34
CA GLN A 137 15.56 2.95 5.38
C GLN A 137 15.38 2.22 6.73
N PRO A 138 14.17 2.08 7.29
CA PRO A 138 13.99 1.38 8.56
C PRO A 138 14.44 -0.09 8.49
N SER A 139 14.14 -0.80 7.41
CA SER A 139 14.55 -2.19 7.21
C SER A 139 16.07 -2.32 7.10
N PHE A 140 16.71 -1.44 6.33
CA PHE A 140 18.18 -1.39 6.22
C PHE A 140 18.82 -1.07 7.57
N ALA A 141 18.34 -0.03 8.26
CA ALA A 141 18.86 0.37 9.55
C ALA A 141 18.72 -0.74 10.60
N PHE A 142 17.60 -1.46 10.61
CA PHE A 142 17.39 -2.57 11.54
C PHE A 142 18.40 -3.70 11.32
N ILE A 143 18.53 -4.17 10.08
CA ILE A 143 19.40 -5.31 9.73
C ILE A 143 20.88 -4.93 9.87
N GLU A 144 21.26 -3.74 9.44
CA GLU A 144 22.64 -3.26 9.58
C GLU A 144 23.03 -3.10 11.05
N LYS A 145 22.18 -2.47 11.89
CA LYS A 145 22.46 -2.34 13.33
C LYS A 145 22.50 -3.69 14.03
N TRP A 146 21.59 -4.61 13.69
CA TRP A 146 21.58 -5.95 14.27
C TRP A 146 22.84 -6.74 13.89
N SER A 147 23.23 -6.72 12.62
CA SER A 147 24.43 -7.38 12.12
C SER A 147 25.70 -6.80 12.74
N ALA A 148 25.79 -5.48 12.86
CA ALA A 148 26.92 -4.80 13.49
C ALA A 148 27.08 -5.19 14.97
N ARG A 149 25.98 -5.38 15.71
CA ARG A 149 26.02 -5.86 17.10
C ARG A 149 26.41 -7.34 17.18
N LYS A 150 25.85 -8.17 16.32
CA LYS A 150 26.06 -9.63 16.36
C LYS A 150 27.45 -10.05 15.90
N TRP A 151 27.99 -9.38 14.89
CA TRP A 151 29.30 -9.66 14.29
C TRP A 151 30.26 -8.47 14.41
N ALA A 152 30.32 -7.87 15.61
CA ALA A 152 31.15 -6.70 15.87
C ALA A 152 32.64 -6.88 15.54
N LYS A 153 33.14 -8.13 15.63
CA LYS A 153 34.55 -8.48 15.34
C LYS A 153 34.84 -8.74 13.85
N SER A 154 33.81 -8.77 12.99
CA SER A 154 33.99 -9.03 11.56
C SER A 154 34.24 -7.72 10.82
N ASN A 155 35.46 -7.56 10.28
CA ASN A 155 35.82 -6.41 9.46
C ASN A 155 34.90 -6.24 8.24
N PHE A 156 34.31 -7.31 7.71
CA PHE A 156 33.36 -7.21 6.60
C PHE A 156 32.08 -6.43 6.98
N VAL A 157 31.64 -6.54 8.24
CA VAL A 157 30.41 -5.93 8.74
C VAL A 157 30.67 -4.56 9.36
N THR A 158 31.81 -4.37 10.03
CA THR A 158 32.09 -3.14 10.80
C THR A 158 33.11 -2.21 10.19
N ALA A 159 33.95 -2.65 9.24
CA ALA A 159 34.92 -1.75 8.62
C ALA A 159 34.22 -0.75 7.71
N GLU A 160 34.64 0.50 7.80
CA GLU A 160 34.27 1.58 6.90
C GLU A 160 35.52 1.95 6.09
N TYR A 161 35.35 2.05 4.77
CA TYR A 161 36.40 2.37 3.82
C TYR A 161 36.10 3.72 3.20
N ASP A 162 36.97 4.68 3.45
CA ASP A 162 36.89 6.03 2.89
C ASP A 162 37.20 6.01 1.40
N ILE A 163 36.20 6.28 0.57
CA ILE A 163 36.38 6.48 -0.86
C ILE A 163 36.22 7.97 -1.15
N PRO A 164 37.31 8.68 -1.51
CA PRO A 164 37.23 10.06 -1.95
C PRO A 164 36.61 10.09 -3.35
N ILE A 165 35.39 10.62 -3.45
CA ILE A 165 34.70 10.80 -4.73
C ILE A 165 35.05 12.19 -5.26
N PRO A 166 35.60 12.32 -6.49
CA PRO A 166 35.86 13.63 -7.09
C PRO A 166 34.55 14.45 -7.14
N PHE A 167 34.60 15.71 -6.69
CA PHE A 167 33.46 16.65 -6.59
C PHE A 167 32.39 16.37 -5.52
N PHE A 168 32.51 15.30 -4.72
CA PHE A 168 31.63 15.01 -3.58
C PHE A 168 32.43 14.80 -2.29
N CYS A 169 31.75 14.81 -1.13
CA CYS A 169 32.35 14.48 0.15
C CYS A 169 32.88 13.03 0.18
N ILE A 170 33.77 12.75 1.14
CA ILE A 170 34.28 11.40 1.41
C ILE A 170 33.11 10.44 1.67
N TYR A 171 33.04 9.34 0.91
CA TYR A 171 31.98 8.34 1.05
C TYR A 171 32.48 7.15 1.86
N GLN A 172 31.83 6.90 3.01
CA GLN A 172 32.11 5.75 3.87
C GLN A 172 31.46 4.50 3.31
N LEU A 173 32.26 3.65 2.63
CA LEU A 173 31.78 2.40 2.07
C LEU A 173 31.91 1.26 3.09
N ASN A 174 30.84 0.52 3.28
CA ASN A 174 30.83 -0.72 4.05
C ASN A 174 30.40 -1.88 3.13
N PHE A 175 31.21 -2.93 3.04
CA PHE A 175 30.98 -4.03 2.09
C PHE A 175 29.69 -4.81 2.41
N PHE A 176 29.41 -5.06 3.69
CA PHE A 176 28.15 -5.68 4.09
C PHE A 176 26.95 -4.84 3.65
N ARG A 177 26.96 -3.52 3.91
CA ARG A 177 25.89 -2.60 3.52
C ARG A 177 25.65 -2.64 2.01
N LEU A 178 26.72 -2.60 1.21
CA LEU A 178 26.62 -2.64 -0.24
C LEU A 178 25.96 -3.94 -0.72
N ILE A 179 26.52 -5.09 -0.32
CA ILE A 179 26.05 -6.41 -0.77
C ILE A 179 24.62 -6.66 -0.30
N TRP A 180 24.32 -6.39 0.96
CA TRP A 180 22.98 -6.60 1.52
C TRP A 180 21.92 -5.77 0.80
N ARG A 181 22.17 -4.46 0.60
CA ARG A 181 21.22 -3.58 -0.09
C ARG A 181 21.02 -3.99 -1.54
N THR A 182 22.08 -4.39 -2.25
CA THR A 182 21.97 -4.90 -3.63
C THR A 182 21.15 -6.17 -3.70
N ILE A 183 21.40 -7.15 -2.81
CA ILE A 183 20.60 -8.39 -2.73
C ILE A 183 19.14 -8.07 -2.44
N PHE A 184 18.87 -7.16 -1.50
CA PHE A 184 17.51 -6.74 -1.17
C PHE A 184 16.77 -6.19 -2.40
N VAL A 185 17.39 -5.26 -3.13
CA VAL A 185 16.80 -4.66 -4.35
C VAL A 185 16.53 -5.72 -5.42
N ILE A 186 17.50 -6.61 -5.66
CA ILE A 186 17.35 -7.71 -6.63
C ILE A 186 16.17 -8.61 -6.24
N LEU A 187 16.10 -9.04 -4.98
CA LEU A 187 15.02 -9.90 -4.49
C LEU A 187 13.66 -9.21 -4.60
N THR A 188 13.53 -7.96 -4.17
CA THR A 188 12.25 -7.23 -4.28
C THR A 188 11.83 -7.07 -5.74
N THR A 189 12.77 -6.82 -6.64
CA THR A 189 12.50 -6.68 -8.07
C THR A 189 12.03 -7.99 -8.69
N LEU A 190 12.70 -9.10 -8.37
CA LEU A 190 12.30 -10.43 -8.83
C LEU A 190 10.91 -10.82 -8.33
N ILE A 191 10.62 -10.55 -7.05
CA ILE A 191 9.30 -10.80 -6.46
C ILE A 191 8.23 -9.97 -7.18
N SER A 192 8.48 -8.68 -7.44
CA SER A 192 7.56 -7.81 -8.19
C SER A 192 7.32 -8.30 -9.62
N MET A 193 8.34 -8.84 -10.31
CA MET A 193 8.19 -9.41 -11.64
C MET A 193 7.38 -10.71 -11.66
N LEU A 194 7.51 -11.54 -10.60
CA LEU A 194 6.82 -12.83 -10.49
C LEU A 194 5.36 -12.71 -10.04
N MET A 195 4.99 -11.63 -9.34
CA MET A 195 3.63 -11.39 -8.85
C MET A 195 3.06 -10.06 -9.35
N PRO A 196 2.62 -9.98 -10.62
CA PRO A 196 2.08 -8.75 -11.20
C PRO A 196 0.60 -8.48 -10.81
N PHE A 197 0.08 -9.10 -9.75
CA PHE A 197 -1.31 -8.97 -9.29
C PHE A 197 -1.45 -7.82 -8.29
N PHE A 198 -1.31 -6.59 -8.77
CA PHE A 198 -1.24 -5.40 -7.92
C PHE A 198 -2.37 -5.32 -6.88
N ASN A 199 -3.62 -5.49 -7.30
CA ASN A 199 -4.77 -5.38 -6.39
C ASN A 199 -4.80 -6.50 -5.35
N ASP A 200 -4.42 -7.72 -5.71
CA ASP A 200 -4.42 -8.85 -4.78
C ASP A 200 -3.33 -8.66 -3.72
N VAL A 201 -2.14 -8.26 -4.15
CA VAL A 201 -1.02 -7.95 -3.25
C VAL A 201 -1.38 -6.82 -2.30
N VAL A 202 -1.97 -5.73 -2.81
CA VAL A 202 -2.43 -4.60 -1.99
C VAL A 202 -3.53 -5.05 -1.00
N GLY A 203 -4.47 -5.89 -1.42
CA GLY A 203 -5.49 -6.46 -0.55
C GLY A 203 -4.90 -7.33 0.58
N ILE A 204 -3.91 -8.16 0.26
CA ILE A 204 -3.15 -8.96 1.24
C ILE A 204 -2.40 -8.05 2.22
N LEU A 205 -1.62 -7.10 1.72
CA LEU A 205 -0.85 -6.16 2.57
C LEU A 205 -1.78 -5.36 3.49
N GLY A 206 -2.93 -4.91 2.98
CA GLY A 206 -3.96 -4.25 3.77
C GLY A 206 -4.52 -5.15 4.86
N ALA A 207 -4.88 -6.38 4.53
CA ALA A 207 -5.41 -7.34 5.51
C ALA A 207 -4.42 -7.66 6.63
N PHE A 208 -3.14 -7.87 6.30
CA PHE A 208 -2.11 -8.19 7.30
C PHE A 208 -1.61 -6.97 8.06
N GLY A 209 -1.56 -5.79 7.44
CA GLY A 209 -1.08 -4.58 8.11
C GLY A 209 -2.14 -3.92 8.97
N PHE A 210 -3.39 -3.87 8.50
CA PHE A 210 -4.45 -3.06 9.10
C PHE A 210 -4.76 -3.49 10.54
N TRP A 211 -5.24 -4.72 10.76
CA TRP A 211 -5.65 -5.10 12.12
C TRP A 211 -4.51 -5.05 13.14
N PRO A 212 -3.36 -5.73 12.96
CA PRO A 212 -2.36 -5.79 14.03
C PRO A 212 -1.69 -4.44 14.28
N LEU A 213 -1.33 -3.70 13.22
CA LEU A 213 -0.52 -2.48 13.36
C LEU A 213 -1.35 -1.21 13.53
N THR A 214 -2.50 -1.11 12.87
CA THR A 214 -3.30 0.14 12.87
C THR A 214 -4.44 0.13 13.88
N VAL A 215 -4.93 -1.07 14.27
CA VAL A 215 -6.08 -1.20 15.17
C VAL A 215 -5.68 -1.80 16.52
N PHE A 216 -5.25 -3.06 16.52
CA PHE A 216 -4.98 -3.84 17.73
C PHE A 216 -3.89 -3.20 18.59
N PHE A 217 -2.71 -2.96 18.03
CA PHE A 217 -1.58 -2.44 18.80
C PHE A 217 -1.87 -1.05 19.42
N PRO A 218 -2.41 -0.06 18.68
CA PRO A 218 -2.79 1.23 19.28
C PRO A 218 -3.89 1.12 20.35
N ILE A 219 -4.88 0.24 20.17
CA ILE A 219 -5.95 0.03 21.15
C ILE A 219 -5.40 -0.57 22.44
N GLU A 220 -4.57 -1.61 22.36
CA GLU A 220 -3.95 -2.22 23.54
C GLU A 220 -2.99 -1.25 24.24
N MET A 221 -2.22 -0.48 23.47
CA MET A 221 -1.38 0.59 24.02
C MET A 221 -2.23 1.64 24.77
N TYR A 222 -3.37 2.04 24.22
CA TYR A 222 -4.28 2.99 24.86
C TYR A 222 -4.91 2.44 26.15
N ILE A 223 -5.35 1.18 26.15
CA ILE A 223 -5.89 0.51 27.33
C ILE A 223 -4.84 0.44 28.45
N SER A 224 -3.61 0.06 28.09
CA SER A 224 -2.47 -0.04 29.03
C SER A 224 -2.08 1.33 29.60
N GLN A 225 -1.91 2.34 28.74
CA GLN A 225 -1.55 3.71 29.15
C GLN A 225 -2.61 4.36 30.04
N LYS A 226 -3.89 4.20 29.71
CA LYS A 226 -5.01 4.77 30.48
C LYS A 226 -5.49 3.89 31.63
N LYS A 227 -4.87 2.72 31.84
CA LYS A 227 -5.25 1.73 32.87
C LYS A 227 -6.76 1.47 32.89
N ILE A 228 -7.35 1.28 31.72
CA ILE A 228 -8.79 1.06 31.59
C ILE A 228 -9.13 -0.30 32.20
N ALA A 229 -10.01 -0.30 33.21
CA ALA A 229 -10.44 -1.54 33.85
C ALA A 229 -11.16 -2.45 32.85
N ARG A 230 -10.82 -3.75 32.88
CA ARG A 230 -11.48 -4.78 32.07
C ARG A 230 -12.99 -4.76 32.35
N TRP A 231 -13.77 -5.07 31.32
CA TRP A 231 -15.25 -5.11 31.36
C TRP A 231 -15.97 -3.78 31.58
N THR A 232 -15.26 -2.66 31.62
CA THR A 232 -15.91 -1.35 31.51
C THR A 232 -16.50 -1.16 30.11
N SER A 233 -17.55 -0.35 29.98
CA SER A 233 -18.18 -0.08 28.67
C SER A 233 -17.19 0.47 27.63
N ARG A 234 -16.19 1.25 28.08
CA ARG A 234 -15.10 1.74 27.22
C ARG A 234 -14.20 0.61 26.74
N TRP A 235 -13.81 -0.30 27.63
CA TRP A 235 -13.01 -1.46 27.28
C TRP A 235 -13.74 -2.37 26.29
N ILE A 236 -15.03 -2.67 26.55
CA ILE A 236 -15.87 -3.47 25.66
C ILE A 236 -15.98 -2.80 24.29
N GLY A 237 -16.24 -1.49 24.24
CA GLY A 237 -16.31 -0.76 22.96
C GLY A 237 -15.01 -0.83 22.15
N LEU A 238 -13.85 -0.66 22.80
CA LEU A 238 -12.55 -0.77 22.14
C LEU A 238 -12.27 -2.20 21.62
N GLN A 239 -12.62 -3.22 22.40
CA GLN A 239 -12.47 -4.62 21.98
C GLN A 239 -13.42 -4.98 20.85
N MET A 240 -14.67 -4.49 20.88
CA MET A 240 -15.62 -4.66 19.79
C MET A 240 -15.08 -4.08 18.47
N ILE A 241 -14.53 -2.86 18.50
CA ILE A 241 -13.89 -2.25 17.32
C ILE A 241 -12.75 -3.13 16.80
N SER A 242 -11.86 -3.57 17.70
CA SER A 242 -10.73 -4.45 17.33
C SER A 242 -11.20 -5.75 16.68
N MET A 243 -12.21 -6.40 17.26
CA MET A 243 -12.78 -7.65 16.74
C MET A 243 -13.49 -7.46 15.41
N THR A 244 -14.22 -6.37 15.22
CA THR A 244 -14.83 -6.05 13.91
C THR A 244 -13.76 -5.84 12.85
N CYS A 245 -12.70 -5.09 13.14
CA CYS A 245 -11.59 -4.87 12.21
C CYS A 245 -10.80 -6.17 11.93
N LEU A 246 -10.70 -7.08 12.92
CA LEU A 246 -10.13 -8.41 12.72
C LEU A 246 -10.94 -9.21 11.70
N CYS A 247 -12.27 -9.26 11.87
CA CYS A 247 -13.15 -9.96 10.94
C CYS A 247 -13.02 -9.39 9.52
N ILE A 248 -13.01 -8.06 9.37
CA ILE A 248 -12.81 -7.40 8.08
C ILE A 248 -11.46 -7.82 7.46
N SER A 249 -10.40 -7.85 8.25
CA SER A 249 -9.06 -8.24 7.80
C SER A 249 -8.99 -9.70 7.35
N ILE A 250 -9.61 -10.61 8.10
CA ILE A 250 -9.68 -12.05 7.73
C ILE A 250 -10.42 -12.21 6.40
N VAL A 251 -11.58 -11.57 6.27
CA VAL A 251 -12.40 -11.67 5.06
C VAL A 251 -11.67 -11.05 3.86
N ALA A 252 -10.98 -9.91 4.05
CA ALA A 252 -10.15 -9.28 3.03
C ALA A 252 -8.97 -10.17 2.60
N ALA A 253 -8.32 -10.86 3.55
CA ALA A 253 -7.26 -11.82 3.25
C ALA A 253 -7.81 -12.96 2.39
N VAL A 254 -8.94 -13.56 2.76
CA VAL A 254 -9.57 -14.64 2.00
C VAL A 254 -9.90 -14.19 0.56
N GLY A 255 -10.50 -13.02 0.40
CA GLY A 255 -10.81 -12.47 -0.92
C GLY A 255 -9.56 -12.26 -1.79
N SER A 256 -8.51 -11.70 -1.19
CA SER A 256 -7.27 -11.40 -1.91
C SER A 256 -6.48 -12.65 -2.28
N PHE A 257 -6.38 -13.65 -1.38
CA PHE A 257 -5.78 -14.94 -1.72
C PHE A 257 -6.57 -15.70 -2.78
N ALA A 258 -7.91 -15.66 -2.71
CA ALA A 258 -8.75 -16.24 -3.76
C ALA A 258 -8.51 -15.55 -5.12
N GLY A 259 -8.31 -14.23 -5.13
CA GLY A 259 -7.87 -13.46 -6.30
C GLY A 259 -6.56 -13.97 -6.88
N VAL A 260 -5.49 -14.03 -6.06
CA VAL A 260 -4.17 -14.54 -6.49
C VAL A 260 -4.29 -15.94 -7.09
N VAL A 261 -5.02 -16.84 -6.45
CA VAL A 261 -5.16 -18.23 -6.91
C VAL A 261 -5.90 -18.29 -8.25
N LEU A 262 -6.88 -17.42 -8.48
CA LEU A 262 -7.59 -17.36 -9.77
C LEU A 262 -6.69 -16.78 -10.87
N ASP A 263 -5.95 -15.72 -10.57
CA ASP A 263 -5.08 -15.06 -11.54
C ASP A 263 -3.84 -15.92 -11.88
N LEU A 264 -3.31 -16.69 -10.93
CA LEU A 264 -2.22 -17.64 -11.17
C LEU A 264 -2.59 -18.77 -12.13
N LYS A 265 -3.88 -19.13 -12.28
CA LYS A 265 -4.31 -20.17 -13.22
C LYS A 265 -4.13 -19.76 -14.68
N THR A 266 -4.19 -18.46 -14.97
CA THR A 266 -4.05 -17.90 -16.31
C THR A 266 -2.67 -17.31 -16.56
N TYR A 267 -1.94 -16.97 -15.48
CA TYR A 267 -0.62 -16.38 -15.54
C TYR A 267 0.43 -17.32 -16.12
N LYS A 268 1.18 -16.83 -17.11
CA LYS A 268 2.37 -17.49 -17.67
C LYS A 268 3.59 -16.63 -17.34
N PRO A 269 4.47 -17.09 -16.43
CA PRO A 269 5.65 -16.33 -16.05
C PRO A 269 6.47 -15.92 -17.28
N PHE A 270 6.88 -14.64 -17.32
CA PHE A 270 7.77 -14.08 -18.34
C PHE A 270 7.26 -14.18 -19.79
N LYS A 271 5.95 -14.35 -20.01
CA LYS A 271 5.32 -14.21 -21.33
C LYS A 271 4.51 -12.92 -21.40
N THR A 272 4.85 -12.06 -22.36
CA THR A 272 4.04 -10.92 -22.77
C THR A 272 3.09 -11.37 -23.88
N SER A 273 1.77 -11.31 -23.63
CA SER A 273 0.80 -11.32 -24.71
C SER A 273 0.68 -9.88 -25.22
N TYR A 274 1.22 -9.63 -26.41
CA TYR A 274 0.97 -8.41 -27.17
C TYR A 274 -0.37 -8.50 -27.90
#